data_AF-A0A9P7F4G4-F1
#
_entry.id   AF-A0A9P7F4G4-F1
#
_cell.length_a   1.000
_cell.length_b   1.000
_cell.length_c   1.000
_cell.angle_alpha   90.00
_cell.angle_beta   90.00
_cell.angle_gamma   90.00
#
_symmetry.space_group_name_H-M   'P 1'
#
loop_
_entity.id
_entity.type
_entity.pdbx_description
1 polymer ?
#
loop_
_entity_poly.entity_id
_entity_poly.type
_entity_poly.pdbx_seq_one_letter_code
_entity_poly.pdbx_strand_id
1 'polypeptide(L)'
;MASRGIPLDTTAIFSTMMQGILYGFSVLMFIGTMWALTYKRRMDEIHRPNVVVACMLLILSTAHMIVDFIRAEQGLVTYRNTFPGGPEAFFADVAQITFLIKSILYTSQTMLGDGIVIYRCYVVWQSVWIIIVPSLLWFGMAVGGFGAAYSFSKATSDAGDIFAKSTGRWIMIFYAMTLASNLSASGFLAYRIWRMERDVSALRATKSSSMMPIVRVLADSAILYSVTLLSALVCFAEANNGIYVVLDMIMPIISITFYMIIIRIAMRKTTSSHSYLSTIRIANEMARETSQRYNVKRTSVEVHITQITHQDDNDTCKSAY
;
A
#
# COMPACT_ATOMS: atom_id res chain seq x y z
N MET A 1 -6.08 36.53 -11.45
CA MET A 1 -6.05 36.04 -12.85
C MET A 1 -7.38 35.34 -13.06
N ALA A 2 -8.16 35.70 -14.07
CA ALA A 2 -9.45 35.05 -14.32
C ALA A 2 -9.22 33.54 -14.55
N SER A 3 -9.86 32.70 -13.74
CA SER A 3 -9.74 31.24 -13.86
C SER A 3 -10.16 30.81 -15.26
N ARG A 4 -9.26 30.20 -16.03
CA ARG A 4 -9.60 29.57 -17.30
C ARG A 4 -10.05 28.14 -17.01
N GLY A 5 -11.34 27.86 -17.12
CA GLY A 5 -11.86 26.52 -16.84
C GLY A 5 -13.36 26.47 -16.66
N ILE A 6 -13.84 25.31 -16.22
CA ILE A 6 -15.23 25.03 -15.89
C ILE A 6 -15.66 25.98 -14.73
N PRO A 7 -16.90 26.50 -14.73
CA PRO A 7 -17.49 27.21 -13.60
C PRO A 7 -17.28 26.48 -12.27
N LEU A 8 -17.07 27.23 -11.18
CA LEU A 8 -16.73 26.64 -9.86
C LEU A 8 -17.88 25.80 -9.29
N ASP A 9 -19.12 26.19 -9.55
CA ASP A 9 -20.33 25.47 -9.16
C ASP A 9 -20.43 24.10 -9.85
N THR A 10 -20.16 24.05 -11.14
CA THR A 10 -20.13 22.83 -11.95
C THR A 10 -18.97 21.94 -11.52
N THR A 11 -17.81 22.55 -11.26
CA THR A 11 -16.61 21.86 -10.75
C THR A 11 -16.88 21.17 -9.41
N ALA A 12 -17.59 21.83 -8.49
CA ALA A 12 -17.95 21.27 -7.19
C ALA A 12 -18.88 20.05 -7.30
N ILE A 13 -19.83 20.07 -8.24
CA ILE A 13 -20.71 18.92 -8.50
C ILE A 13 -19.91 17.75 -9.05
N PHE A 14 -19.10 17.99 -10.08
CA PHE A 14 -18.25 16.95 -10.68
C PHE A 14 -17.24 16.37 -9.68
N SER A 15 -16.62 17.21 -8.84
CA SER A 15 -15.65 16.77 -7.84
C SER A 15 -16.32 15.85 -6.81
N THR A 16 -17.46 16.26 -6.26
CA THR A 16 -18.23 15.48 -5.27
C THR A 16 -18.69 14.14 -5.85
N MET A 17 -19.15 14.11 -7.10
CA MET A 17 -19.57 12.87 -7.77
C MET A 17 -18.39 11.91 -7.99
N MET A 18 -17.27 12.39 -8.53
CA MET A 18 -16.08 11.56 -8.78
C MET A 18 -15.48 11.04 -7.47
N GLN A 19 -15.40 11.89 -6.46
CA GLN A 19 -14.98 11.51 -5.12
C GLN A 19 -15.90 10.45 -4.53
N GLY A 20 -17.22 10.57 -4.71
CA GLY A 20 -18.24 9.60 -4.27
C GLY A 20 -17.98 8.20 -4.81
N ILE A 21 -17.74 8.10 -6.12
CA ILE A 21 -17.45 6.83 -6.80
C ILE A 21 -16.16 6.21 -6.26
N LEU A 22 -15.08 6.99 -6.18
CA LEU A 22 -13.79 6.51 -5.70
C LEU A 22 -13.83 6.13 -4.22
N TYR A 23 -14.57 6.87 -3.41
CA TYR A 23 -14.78 6.55 -2.00
C TYR A 23 -15.54 5.23 -1.83
N GLY A 24 -16.58 4.98 -2.64
CA GLY A 24 -17.25 3.68 -2.67
C GLY A 24 -16.29 2.52 -2.96
N PHE A 25 -15.41 2.69 -3.95
CA PHE A 25 -14.37 1.70 -4.24
C PHE A 25 -13.36 1.54 -3.08
N SER A 26 -12.98 2.64 -2.44
CA SER A 26 -12.12 2.64 -1.24
C SER A 26 -12.75 1.84 -0.09
N VAL A 27 -14.05 1.99 0.18
CA VAL A 27 -14.77 1.21 1.19
C VAL A 27 -14.79 -0.28 0.87
N LEU A 28 -15.06 -0.65 -0.39
CA LEU A 28 -15.02 -2.06 -0.83
C LEU A 28 -13.62 -2.66 -0.64
N MET A 29 -12.58 -1.92 -1.01
CA MET A 29 -11.18 -2.31 -0.82
C MET A 29 -10.81 -2.39 0.66
N PHE A 30 -11.34 -1.53 1.52
CA PHE A 30 -11.17 -1.61 2.97
C PHE A 30 -11.79 -2.90 3.53
N ILE A 31 -13.02 -3.24 3.14
CA ILE A 31 -13.67 -4.49 3.55
C ILE A 31 -12.84 -5.69 3.09
N GLY A 32 -12.40 -5.70 1.83
CA GLY A 32 -11.50 -6.74 1.31
C GLY A 32 -10.17 -6.82 2.05
N THR A 33 -9.62 -5.68 2.47
CA THR A 33 -8.39 -5.60 3.27
C THR A 33 -8.60 -6.17 4.67
N MET A 34 -9.70 -5.81 5.34
CA MET A 34 -10.05 -6.35 6.65
C MET A 34 -10.28 -7.86 6.57
N TRP A 35 -11.05 -8.33 5.59
CA TRP A 35 -11.22 -9.76 5.32
C TRP A 35 -9.88 -10.45 5.11
N ALA A 36 -9.01 -9.92 4.24
CA ALA A 36 -7.71 -10.52 3.97
C ALA A 36 -6.77 -10.55 5.19
N LEU A 37 -6.96 -9.63 6.14
CA LEU A 37 -6.21 -9.58 7.39
C LEU A 37 -6.79 -10.52 8.47
N THR A 38 -8.12 -10.73 8.51
CA THR A 38 -8.80 -11.50 9.56
C THR A 38 -9.13 -12.96 9.19
N TYR A 39 -9.52 -13.24 7.94
CA TYR A 39 -10.16 -14.50 7.55
C TYR A 39 -9.28 -15.76 7.65
N LYS A 40 -7.95 -15.62 7.75
CA LYS A 40 -7.04 -16.79 7.80
C LYS A 40 -5.82 -16.61 8.71
N ARG A 41 -5.76 -15.57 9.54
CA ARG A 41 -4.59 -15.33 10.41
C ARG A 41 -4.94 -15.60 11.87
N ARG A 42 -4.09 -16.36 12.57
CA ARG A 42 -4.03 -16.30 14.03
C ARG A 42 -3.79 -14.84 14.43
N MET A 43 -4.48 -14.37 15.46
CA MET A 43 -4.40 -12.99 15.96
C MET A 43 -2.95 -12.51 16.19
N ASP A 44 -2.02 -13.44 16.42
CA ASP A 44 -0.59 -13.18 16.64
C ASP A 44 0.21 -12.79 15.38
N GLU A 45 -0.28 -13.08 14.17
CA GLU A 45 0.40 -12.71 12.91
C GLU A 45 -0.12 -11.40 12.28
N ILE A 46 -1.14 -10.79 12.89
CA ILE A 46 -1.72 -9.53 12.43
C ILE A 46 -0.77 -8.40 12.82
N HIS A 47 -0.16 -7.77 11.82
CA HIS A 47 0.60 -6.55 12.03
C HIS A 47 -0.38 -5.42 12.41
N ARG A 48 -0.61 -5.24 13.72
CA ARG A 48 -1.49 -4.23 14.31
C ARG A 48 -1.33 -2.82 13.69
N PRO A 49 -0.12 -2.35 13.33
CA PRO A 49 0.04 -1.05 12.67
C PRO A 49 -0.74 -0.91 11.35
N ASN A 50 -0.81 -1.96 10.52
CA ASN A 50 -1.50 -1.88 9.23
C ASN A 50 -3.02 -1.73 9.38
N VAL A 51 -3.60 -2.35 10.42
CA VAL A 51 -5.04 -2.23 10.70
C VAL A 51 -5.35 -0.82 11.20
N VAL A 52 -4.56 -0.31 12.16
CA VAL A 52 -4.73 1.04 12.70
C VAL A 52 -4.67 2.07 11.58
N VAL A 53 -3.66 1.97 10.71
CA VAL A 53 -3.50 2.86 9.56
C VAL A 53 -4.65 2.73 8.57
N ALA A 54 -5.10 1.49 8.26
CA ALA A 54 -6.24 1.28 7.36
C ALA A 54 -7.51 1.97 7.86
N CYS A 55 -7.78 1.89 9.17
CA CYS A 55 -8.90 2.56 9.81
C CYS A 55 -8.73 4.08 9.82
N MET A 56 -7.53 4.59 10.11
CA MET A 56 -7.24 6.03 10.07
C MET A 56 -7.48 6.62 8.68
N LEU A 57 -6.98 5.97 7.62
CA LEU A 57 -7.19 6.39 6.24
C LEU A 57 -8.67 6.37 5.83
N LEU A 58 -9.44 5.39 6.32
CA LEU A 58 -10.87 5.35 6.08
C LEU A 58 -11.59 6.50 6.79
N ILE A 59 -11.32 6.69 8.08
CA ILE A 59 -11.95 7.74 8.90
C ILE A 59 -11.67 9.13 8.32
N LEU A 60 -10.42 9.41 7.93
CA LEU A 60 -10.06 10.68 7.29
C LEU A 60 -10.77 10.86 5.95
N SER A 61 -10.83 9.81 5.13
CA SER A 61 -11.53 9.87 3.84
C SER A 61 -13.04 10.07 4.01
N THR A 62 -13.65 9.47 5.03
CA THR A 62 -15.07 9.66 5.37
C THR A 62 -15.32 11.08 5.87
N ALA A 63 -14.46 11.59 6.75
CA ALA A 63 -14.56 12.96 7.26
C ALA A 63 -14.46 13.98 6.11
N HIS A 64 -13.51 13.78 5.19
CA HIS A 64 -13.35 14.64 4.03
C HIS A 64 -14.57 14.61 3.11
N MET A 65 -15.14 13.42 2.85
CA MET A 65 -16.38 13.27 2.08
C MET A 65 -17.56 14.01 2.72
N ILE A 66 -17.72 13.91 4.05
CA ILE A 66 -18.80 14.59 4.77
C ILE A 66 -18.65 16.11 4.64
N VAL A 67 -17.42 16.62 4.80
CA VAL A 67 -17.11 18.05 4.65
C VAL A 67 -17.42 18.54 3.23
N ASP A 68 -17.08 17.76 2.20
CA ASP A 68 -17.39 18.10 0.81
C ASP A 68 -18.89 18.12 0.54
N PHE A 69 -19.63 17.15 1.06
CA PHE A 69 -21.09 17.11 0.94
C PHE A 69 -21.74 18.33 1.61
N ILE A 70 -21.31 18.68 2.83
CA ILE A 70 -21.80 19.87 3.53
C ILE A 70 -21.46 21.15 2.74
N ARG A 71 -20.24 21.26 2.20
CA ARG A 71 -19.85 22.43 1.39
C ARG A 71 -20.67 22.53 0.10
N ALA A 72 -20.96 21.41 -0.54
CA ALA A 72 -21.78 21.37 -1.74
C ALA A 72 -23.22 21.81 -1.45
N GLU A 73 -23.82 21.34 -0.35
CA GLU A 73 -25.16 21.76 0.09
C GLU A 73 -25.19 23.25 0.44
N GLN A 74 -24.22 23.72 1.24
CA GLN A 74 -24.12 25.13 1.62
C GLN A 74 -23.96 26.05 0.40
N GLY A 75 -23.05 25.71 -0.51
CA GLY A 75 -22.75 26.56 -1.68
C GLY A 75 -23.85 26.56 -2.74
N LEU A 76 -24.52 25.42 -2.97
CA LEU A 76 -25.50 25.28 -4.06
C LEU A 76 -26.95 25.45 -3.60
N VAL A 77 -27.26 25.20 -2.32
CA VAL A 77 -28.64 25.21 -1.80
C VAL A 77 -28.83 26.34 -0.79
N THR A 78 -28.11 26.33 0.33
CA THR A 78 -28.37 27.24 1.47
C THR A 78 -28.01 28.69 1.18
N TYR A 79 -26.84 28.93 0.58
CA TYR A 79 -26.29 30.26 0.35
C TYR A 79 -26.38 30.73 -1.10
N ARG A 80 -27.13 29.99 -1.94
CA ARG A 80 -27.20 30.23 -3.38
C ARG A 80 -27.57 31.67 -3.77
N ASN A 81 -28.56 32.24 -3.11
CA ASN A 81 -29.08 33.59 -3.40
C ASN A 81 -28.73 34.62 -2.32
N THR A 82 -28.14 34.16 -1.21
CA THR A 82 -27.90 34.93 0.01
C THR A 82 -26.45 35.37 0.14
N PHE A 83 -25.50 34.70 -0.52
CA PHE A 83 -24.09 35.10 -0.52
C PHE A 83 -23.82 36.20 -1.56
N PRO A 84 -23.17 37.31 -1.20
CA PRO A 84 -22.82 38.35 -2.16
C PRO A 84 -21.86 37.79 -3.21
N GLY A 85 -22.28 37.78 -4.49
CA GLY A 85 -21.54 37.18 -5.60
C GLY A 85 -21.95 35.75 -5.97
N GLY A 86 -22.97 35.18 -5.32
CA GLY A 86 -23.56 33.88 -5.67
C GLY A 86 -22.69 32.66 -5.31
N PRO A 87 -23.05 31.46 -5.80
CA PRO A 87 -22.36 30.21 -5.50
C PRO A 87 -20.88 30.21 -5.89
N GLU A 88 -20.54 30.85 -7.01
CA GLU A 88 -19.16 30.94 -7.48
C GLU A 88 -18.26 31.71 -6.50
N ALA A 89 -18.76 32.81 -5.93
CA ALA A 89 -18.03 33.57 -4.92
C ALA A 89 -17.87 32.78 -3.61
N PHE A 90 -18.86 31.99 -3.21
CA PHE A 90 -18.75 31.11 -2.03
C PHE A 90 -17.69 30.01 -2.23
N PHE A 91 -17.62 29.41 -3.42
CA PHE A 91 -16.61 28.39 -3.72
C PHE A 91 -15.21 28.98 -3.90
N ALA A 92 -15.11 30.21 -4.41
CA ALA A 92 -13.85 30.96 -4.51
C ALA A 92 -13.30 31.42 -3.15
N ASP A 93 -14.18 31.61 -2.15
CA ASP A 93 -13.76 31.99 -0.80
C ASP A 93 -13.10 30.81 -0.06
N VAL A 94 -11.76 30.88 0.00
CA VAL A 94 -10.91 29.93 0.72
C VAL A 94 -10.71 30.27 2.19
N ALA A 95 -11.21 31.41 2.67
CA ALA A 95 -11.20 31.74 4.10
C ALA A 95 -12.28 30.96 4.89
N GLN A 96 -13.21 30.31 4.19
CA GLN A 96 -14.27 29.51 4.81
C GLN A 96 -13.69 28.39 5.68
N ILE A 97 -14.23 28.25 6.90
CA ILE A 97 -13.80 27.23 7.87
C ILE A 97 -13.88 25.82 7.27
N THR A 98 -14.90 25.55 6.46
CA THR A 98 -15.08 24.27 5.76
C THR A 98 -13.90 23.96 4.82
N PHE A 99 -13.36 24.97 4.14
CA PHE A 99 -12.19 24.82 3.26
C PHE A 99 -10.90 24.57 4.07
N LEU A 100 -10.74 25.25 5.20
CA LEU A 100 -9.62 25.00 6.13
C LEU A 100 -9.63 23.56 6.67
N ILE A 101 -10.79 23.10 7.15
CA ILE A 101 -10.95 21.73 7.65
C ILE A 101 -10.62 20.72 6.55
N LYS A 102 -11.14 20.92 5.34
CA LYS A 102 -10.83 20.10 4.16
C LYS A 102 -9.32 20.04 3.89
N SER A 103 -8.64 21.18 3.89
CA SER A 103 -7.19 21.27 3.68
C SER A 103 -6.38 20.54 4.76
N ILE A 104 -6.79 20.62 6.02
CA ILE A 104 -6.14 19.92 7.14
C ILE A 104 -6.35 18.40 7.04
N LEU A 105 -7.57 17.95 6.73
CA LEU A 105 -7.88 16.53 6.51
C LEU A 105 -7.06 15.96 5.36
N TYR A 106 -7.00 16.70 4.25
CA TYR A 106 -6.20 16.37 3.08
C TYR A 106 -4.71 16.22 3.43
N THR A 107 -4.13 17.24 4.06
CA THR A 107 -2.73 17.23 4.48
C THR A 107 -2.43 16.05 5.42
N SER A 108 -3.32 15.80 6.39
CA SER A 108 -3.16 14.70 7.35
C SER A 108 -3.17 13.34 6.67
N GLN A 109 -4.08 13.12 5.73
CA GLN A 109 -4.17 11.86 5.00
C GLN A 109 -3.02 11.66 4.02
N THR A 110 -2.53 12.72 3.36
CA THR A 110 -1.30 12.65 2.56
C THR A 110 -0.08 12.35 3.42
N MET A 111 0.05 12.99 4.60
CA MET A 111 1.13 12.70 5.54
C MET A 111 1.13 11.24 5.98
N LEU A 112 -0.04 10.68 6.31
CA LEU A 112 -0.17 9.27 6.63
C LEU A 112 0.21 8.39 5.43
N GLY A 113 -0.34 8.68 4.25
CA GLY A 113 -0.06 7.95 3.00
C GLY A 113 1.44 7.84 2.71
N ASP A 114 2.12 8.97 2.62
CA ASP A 114 3.55 9.03 2.32
C ASP A 114 4.39 8.42 3.45
N GLY A 115 4.02 8.68 4.71
CA GLY A 115 4.70 8.15 5.89
C GLY A 115 4.73 6.63 5.92
N ILE A 116 3.65 5.97 5.47
CA ILE A 116 3.60 4.51 5.37
C ILE A 116 4.56 4.00 4.29
N VAL A 117 4.63 4.65 3.13
CA VAL A 117 5.54 4.23 2.05
C VAL A 117 6.99 4.33 2.54
N ILE A 118 7.32 5.40 3.26
CA ILE A 118 8.61 5.59 3.89
C ILE A 118 8.89 4.52 4.95
N TYR A 119 7.92 4.23 5.84
CA TYR A 119 8.04 3.17 6.84
C TYR A 119 8.27 1.80 6.20
N ARG A 120 7.60 1.48 5.09
CA ARG A 120 7.83 0.24 4.34
C ARG A 120 9.23 0.19 3.75
N CYS A 121 9.72 1.32 3.23
CA CYS A 121 11.09 1.43 2.76
C CYS A 121 12.09 1.13 3.90
N TYR A 122 11.82 1.60 5.12
CA TYR A 122 12.64 1.33 6.32
C TYR A 122 12.72 -0.14 6.66
N VAL A 123 11.55 -0.78 6.77
CA VAL A 123 11.47 -2.20 7.15
C VAL A 123 12.20 -3.10 6.14
N VAL A 124 12.21 -2.74 4.85
CA VAL A 124 12.85 -3.55 3.80
C VAL A 124 14.37 -3.29 3.69
N TRP A 125 14.80 -2.04 3.87
CA TRP A 125 16.22 -1.70 3.77
C TRP A 125 17.01 -1.95 5.06
N GLN A 126 16.37 -1.92 6.23
CA GLN A 126 17.03 -2.03 7.54
C GLN A 126 18.17 -1.02 7.74
N SER A 127 18.14 0.10 7.00
CA SER A 127 19.14 1.16 7.03
C SER A 127 18.46 2.51 6.99
N VAL A 128 18.81 3.37 7.94
CA VAL A 128 18.25 4.73 8.07
C VAL A 128 18.72 5.68 6.97
N TRP A 129 19.90 5.43 6.39
CA TRP A 129 20.55 6.35 5.44
C TRP A 129 19.74 6.61 4.17
N ILE A 130 19.00 5.60 3.70
CA ILE A 130 18.26 5.65 2.42
C ILE A 130 16.96 6.44 2.58
N ILE A 131 16.53 6.66 3.82
CA ILE A 131 15.22 7.24 4.15
C ILE A 131 15.34 8.71 4.51
N ILE A 132 16.55 9.19 4.80
CA ILE A 132 16.80 10.60 5.08
C ILE A 132 16.22 11.49 3.97
N VAL A 133 16.41 11.11 2.70
CA VAL A 133 15.90 11.88 1.56
C VAL A 133 14.36 11.90 1.51
N PRO A 134 13.64 10.77 1.46
CA PRO A 134 12.18 10.78 1.54
C PRO A 134 11.62 11.44 2.79
N SER A 135 12.25 11.24 3.96
CA SER A 135 11.81 11.85 5.22
C SER A 135 11.97 13.36 5.21
N LEU A 136 13.07 13.90 4.67
CA LEU A 136 13.26 15.34 4.55
C LEU A 136 12.21 15.96 3.62
N LEU A 137 11.91 15.30 2.50
CA LEU A 137 10.85 15.73 1.59
C LEU A 137 9.46 15.65 2.25
N TRP A 138 9.21 14.62 3.05
CA TRP A 138 7.98 14.46 3.81
C TRP A 138 7.77 15.58 4.85
N PHE A 139 8.83 15.98 5.58
CA PHE A 139 8.77 17.14 6.47
C PHE A 139 8.55 18.44 5.69
N GLY A 140 9.21 18.61 4.54
CA GLY A 140 9.01 19.76 3.66
C GLY A 140 7.56 19.87 3.17
N MET A 141 6.94 18.75 2.83
CA MET A 141 5.53 18.67 2.48
C MET A 141 4.63 19.05 3.66
N ALA A 142 4.89 18.53 4.86
CA ALA A 142 4.10 18.87 6.05
C ALA A 142 4.12 20.40 6.32
N VAL A 143 5.30 21.01 6.26
CA VAL A 143 5.47 22.47 6.38
C VAL A 143 4.72 23.19 5.26
N GLY A 144 4.79 22.68 4.03
CA GLY A 144 4.04 23.19 2.88
C GLY A 144 2.52 23.19 3.10
N GLY A 145 1.97 22.08 3.56
CA GLY A 145 0.54 21.88 3.78
C GLY A 145 0.00 22.74 4.93
N PHE A 146 0.66 22.72 6.08
CA PHE A 146 0.28 23.59 7.21
C PHE A 146 0.52 25.07 6.92
N GLY A 147 1.56 25.41 6.15
CA GLY A 147 1.82 26.77 5.67
C GLY A 147 0.71 27.27 4.73
N ALA A 148 0.18 26.40 3.87
CA ALA A 148 -0.99 26.71 3.05
C ALA A 148 -2.24 26.92 3.91
N ALA A 149 -2.53 26.01 4.86
CA ALA A 149 -3.64 26.14 5.79
C ALA A 149 -3.59 27.44 6.62
N TYR A 150 -2.41 27.83 7.09
CA TYR A 150 -2.19 29.10 7.79
C TYR A 150 -2.34 30.32 6.88
N SER A 151 -1.94 30.20 5.61
CA SER A 151 -2.14 31.27 4.63
C SER A 151 -3.62 31.47 4.29
N PHE A 152 -4.40 30.37 4.21
CA PHE A 152 -5.85 30.42 4.04
C PHE A 152 -6.54 31.08 5.23
N SER A 153 -6.12 30.79 6.47
CA SER A 153 -6.74 31.39 7.67
C SER A 153 -6.47 32.88 7.83
N LYS A 154 -5.43 33.40 7.15
CA LYS A 154 -5.11 34.84 7.10
C LYS A 154 -5.63 35.55 5.85
N ALA A 155 -6.17 34.82 4.88
CA ALA A 155 -6.74 35.41 3.69
C ALA A 155 -8.01 36.19 4.07
N THR A 156 -8.03 37.50 3.85
CA THR A 156 -9.24 38.31 4.01
C THR A 156 -10.16 38.10 2.80
N SER A 157 -11.48 38.03 3.03
CA SER A 157 -12.53 37.66 2.07
C SER A 157 -12.58 38.46 0.76
N ASP A 158 -11.83 39.56 0.64
CA ASP A 158 -11.82 40.44 -0.55
C ASP A 158 -10.61 40.23 -1.48
N ALA A 159 -9.61 39.41 -1.12
CA ALA A 159 -8.34 39.33 -1.87
C ALA A 159 -7.68 37.94 -1.99
N GLY A 160 -8.24 36.90 -1.37
CA GLY A 160 -7.59 35.59 -1.24
C GLY A 160 -8.15 34.53 -2.18
N ASP A 161 -7.58 34.39 -3.37
CA ASP A 161 -7.78 33.22 -4.21
C ASP A 161 -6.64 32.20 -3.94
N ILE A 162 -6.86 30.91 -4.24
CA ILE A 162 -5.82 29.85 -4.18
C ILE A 162 -4.61 30.22 -5.06
N PHE A 163 -4.85 30.98 -6.12
CA PHE A 163 -3.83 31.48 -7.04
C PHE A 163 -3.10 32.73 -6.56
N ALA A 164 -3.41 33.26 -5.36
CA ALA A 164 -2.64 34.36 -4.78
C ALA A 164 -1.17 33.94 -4.61
N LYS A 165 -0.22 34.83 -4.96
CA LYS A 165 1.22 34.51 -4.98
C LYS A 165 1.77 33.94 -3.67
N SER A 166 1.21 34.33 -2.53
CA SER A 166 1.61 33.82 -1.20
C SER A 166 1.13 32.39 -0.99
N THR A 167 -0.17 32.16 -1.18
CA THR A 167 -0.83 30.86 -1.00
C THR A 167 -0.34 29.84 -2.03
N GLY A 168 -0.25 30.25 -3.30
CA GLY A 168 0.16 29.40 -4.40
C GLY A 168 1.58 28.84 -4.26
N ARG A 169 2.49 29.58 -3.59
CA ARG A 169 3.85 29.11 -3.31
C ARG A 169 3.83 27.92 -2.35
N TRP A 170 3.03 27.98 -1.28
CA TRP A 170 2.89 26.89 -0.33
C TRP A 170 2.31 25.63 -0.97
N ILE A 171 1.29 25.81 -1.82
CA ILE A 171 0.66 24.72 -2.56
C ILE A 171 1.64 24.06 -3.55
N MET A 172 2.41 24.87 -4.28
CA MET A 172 3.44 24.36 -5.19
C MET A 172 4.52 23.57 -4.44
N ILE A 173 4.99 24.08 -3.30
CA ILE A 173 5.94 23.37 -2.43
C ILE A 173 5.33 22.04 -1.96
N PHE A 174 4.07 22.06 -1.50
CA PHE A 174 3.37 20.86 -1.04
C PHE A 174 3.35 19.78 -2.14
N TYR A 175 2.87 20.12 -3.34
CA TYR A 175 2.77 19.16 -4.45
C TYR A 175 4.13 18.66 -4.96
N ALA A 176 5.10 19.54 -5.09
CA ALA A 176 6.44 19.16 -5.53
C ALA A 176 7.12 18.23 -4.51
N MET A 177 6.99 18.54 -3.21
CA MET A 177 7.60 17.75 -2.13
C MET A 177 6.92 16.39 -1.96
N THR A 178 5.58 16.29 -2.01
CA THR A 178 4.91 14.98 -1.95
C THR A 178 5.22 14.13 -3.19
N LEU A 179 5.23 14.71 -4.40
CA LEU A 179 5.57 13.99 -5.62
C LEU A 179 7.00 13.44 -5.55
N ALA A 180 7.96 14.27 -5.17
CA ALA A 180 9.36 13.85 -5.01
C ALA A 180 9.54 12.81 -3.90
N SER A 181 8.87 13.00 -2.75
CA SER A 181 8.87 12.05 -1.63
C SER A 181 8.34 10.70 -2.05
N ASN A 182 7.16 10.67 -2.68
CA ASN A 182 6.52 9.43 -3.11
C ASN A 182 7.32 8.70 -4.19
N LEU A 183 7.84 9.41 -5.19
CA LEU A 183 8.67 8.81 -6.25
C LEU A 183 9.99 8.26 -5.69
N SER A 184 10.67 8.99 -4.81
CA SER A 184 11.91 8.54 -4.19
C SER A 184 11.68 7.33 -3.28
N ALA A 185 10.69 7.39 -2.38
CA ALA A 185 10.37 6.30 -1.47
C ALA A 185 9.93 5.03 -2.23
N SER A 186 9.05 5.18 -3.22
CA SER A 186 8.55 4.07 -4.04
C SER A 186 9.66 3.48 -4.91
N GLY A 187 10.52 4.32 -5.51
CA GLY A 187 11.65 3.90 -6.31
C GLY A 187 12.68 3.11 -5.49
N PHE A 188 13.06 3.60 -4.31
CA PHE A 188 13.97 2.89 -3.41
C PHE A 188 13.39 1.57 -2.92
N LEU A 189 12.09 1.52 -2.63
CA LEU A 189 11.41 0.30 -2.22
C LEU A 189 11.37 -0.73 -3.37
N ALA A 190 10.98 -0.31 -4.57
CA ALA A 190 10.91 -1.17 -5.74
C ALA A 190 12.29 -1.73 -6.13
N TYR A 191 13.32 -0.87 -6.17
CA TYR A 191 14.69 -1.27 -6.48
C TYR A 191 15.23 -2.31 -5.51
N ARG A 192 14.97 -2.13 -4.20
CA ARG A 192 15.43 -3.07 -3.17
C ARG A 192 14.78 -4.42 -3.30
N ILE A 193 13.46 -4.47 -3.51
CA ILE A 193 12.74 -5.73 -3.68
C ILE A 193 13.25 -6.45 -4.94
N TRP A 194 13.45 -5.72 -6.04
CA TRP A 194 14.02 -6.28 -7.27
C TRP A 194 15.43 -6.84 -7.06
N ARG A 195 16.30 -6.11 -6.34
CA ARG A 195 17.65 -6.58 -6.02
C ARG A 195 17.62 -7.85 -5.15
N MET A 196 16.79 -7.86 -4.09
CA MET A 196 16.62 -9.03 -3.23
C MET A 196 16.12 -10.25 -4.02
N GLU A 197 15.20 -10.03 -4.96
CA GLU A 197 14.72 -11.10 -5.84
C GLU A 197 15.83 -11.62 -6.76
N ARG A 198 16.64 -10.74 -7.34
CA ARG A 198 17.76 -11.13 -8.19
C ARG A 198 18.80 -11.95 -7.41
N ASP A 199 19.15 -11.51 -6.21
CA ASP A 199 20.14 -12.19 -5.35
C ASP A 199 19.64 -13.57 -4.91
N VAL A 200 18.35 -13.69 -4.56
CA VAL A 200 17.73 -14.98 -4.17
C VAL A 200 17.50 -15.89 -5.39
N SER A 201 17.18 -15.33 -6.56
CA SER A 201 16.98 -16.10 -7.79
C SER A 201 18.26 -16.75 -8.30
N ALA A 202 19.43 -16.14 -8.06
CA ALA A 202 20.72 -16.72 -8.42
C ALA A 202 21.04 -18.00 -7.61
N LEU A 203 20.41 -18.17 -6.44
CA LEU A 203 20.63 -19.29 -5.52
C LEU A 203 19.54 -20.38 -5.60
N ARG A 204 18.47 -20.17 -6.38
CA ARG A 204 17.28 -21.06 -6.39
C ARG A 204 17.26 -22.00 -7.60
N ALA A 205 17.44 -23.30 -7.35
CA ALA A 205 17.31 -24.36 -8.37
C ALA A 205 15.84 -24.63 -8.81
N THR A 206 14.85 -24.13 -8.07
CA THR A 206 13.42 -24.33 -8.37
C THR A 206 12.64 -23.02 -8.44
N LYS A 207 11.74 -22.97 -9.43
CA LYS A 207 10.96 -21.81 -9.93
C LYS A 207 9.84 -21.33 -8.97
N SER A 208 10.01 -21.44 -7.66
CA SER A 208 8.92 -21.22 -6.70
C SER A 208 8.90 -19.79 -6.10
N SER A 209 7.96 -18.97 -6.57
CA SER A 209 7.50 -17.66 -6.05
C SER A 209 8.42 -16.43 -6.23
N SER A 210 8.46 -15.91 -7.47
CA SER A 210 8.94 -14.58 -7.82
C SER A 210 8.28 -13.46 -6.96
N MET A 211 9.06 -12.46 -6.54
CA MET A 211 8.59 -11.24 -5.87
C MET A 211 8.15 -10.15 -6.86
N MET A 212 8.42 -10.33 -8.16
CA MET A 212 8.05 -9.43 -9.25
C MET A 212 6.59 -8.99 -9.21
N PRO A 213 5.60 -9.84 -8.86
CA PRO A 213 4.23 -9.39 -8.78
C PRO A 213 3.91 -8.43 -7.62
N ILE A 214 4.75 -8.37 -6.57
CA ILE A 214 4.65 -7.32 -5.54
C ILE A 214 5.25 -6.02 -6.07
N VAL A 215 6.41 -6.09 -6.71
CA VAL A 215 7.06 -4.92 -7.33
C VAL A 215 6.13 -4.26 -8.33
N ARG A 216 5.43 -5.04 -9.14
CA ARG A 216 4.44 -4.53 -10.10
C ARG A 216 3.30 -3.78 -9.43
N VAL A 217 2.72 -4.33 -8.36
CA VAL A 217 1.63 -3.65 -7.62
C VAL A 217 2.13 -2.37 -6.93
N LEU A 218 3.35 -2.38 -6.40
CA LEU A 218 3.99 -1.18 -5.85
C LEU A 218 4.20 -0.12 -6.93
N ALA A 219 4.66 -0.52 -8.12
CA ALA A 219 4.82 0.38 -9.25
C ALA A 219 3.47 0.92 -9.73
N ASP A 220 2.46 0.07 -9.91
CA ASP A 220 1.12 0.48 -10.37
C ASP A 220 0.48 1.48 -9.39
N SER A 221 0.59 1.24 -8.08
CA SER A 221 0.09 2.15 -7.06
C SER A 221 0.88 3.47 -6.97
N ALA A 222 2.21 3.42 -7.10
CA ALA A 222 3.05 4.61 -7.13
C ALA A 222 2.79 5.47 -8.38
N ILE A 223 2.60 4.85 -9.54
CA ILE A 223 2.24 5.51 -10.80
C ILE A 223 0.87 6.15 -10.66
N LEU A 224 -0.14 5.41 -10.18
CA LEU A 224 -1.49 5.94 -9.99
C LEU A 224 -1.45 7.22 -9.14
N TYR A 225 -0.78 7.18 -7.99
CA TYR A 225 -0.70 8.34 -7.11
C TYR A 225 0.10 9.50 -7.72
N SER A 226 1.24 9.20 -8.35
CA SER A 226 2.11 10.22 -8.96
C SER A 226 1.44 10.91 -10.15
N VAL A 227 0.69 10.16 -10.97
CA VAL A 227 -0.09 10.73 -12.08
C VAL A 227 -1.17 11.67 -11.55
N THR A 228 -1.88 11.29 -10.49
CA THR A 228 -2.89 12.18 -9.90
C THR A 228 -2.27 13.46 -9.33
N LEU A 229 -1.14 13.36 -8.62
CA LEU A 229 -0.41 14.52 -8.11
C LEU A 229 0.14 15.41 -9.24
N LEU A 230 0.66 14.81 -10.31
CA LEU A 230 1.14 15.55 -11.47
C LEU A 230 -0.01 16.28 -12.17
N SER A 231 -1.16 15.62 -12.34
CA SER A 231 -2.37 16.27 -12.87
C SER A 231 -2.81 17.44 -12.01
N ALA A 232 -2.76 17.32 -10.67
CA ALA A 232 -3.07 18.43 -9.76
C ALA A 232 -2.10 19.59 -9.93
N LEU A 233 -0.79 19.30 -10.06
CA LEU A 233 0.24 20.30 -10.28
C LEU A 233 0.07 21.03 -11.63
N VAL A 234 -0.28 20.31 -12.69
CA VAL A 234 -0.56 20.90 -14.02
C VAL A 234 -1.81 21.77 -13.97
N CYS A 235 -2.90 21.30 -13.36
CA CYS A 235 -4.11 22.11 -13.17
C CYS A 235 -3.82 23.38 -12.36
N PHE A 236 -2.94 23.29 -11.36
CA PHE A 236 -2.51 24.45 -10.59
C PHE A 236 -1.67 25.44 -11.41
N ALA A 237 -0.72 24.95 -12.21
CA ALA A 237 0.15 25.78 -13.04
C ALA A 237 -0.64 26.56 -14.11
N GLU A 238 -1.68 25.96 -14.67
CA GLU A 238 -2.57 26.58 -15.67
C GLU A 238 -3.67 27.48 -15.06
N ALA A 239 -3.70 27.63 -13.73
CA ALA A 239 -4.75 28.33 -13.00
C ALA A 239 -6.18 27.85 -13.36
N ASN A 240 -6.32 26.53 -13.50
CA ASN A 240 -7.57 25.88 -13.89
C ASN A 240 -8.33 25.36 -12.66
N ASN A 241 -9.63 25.64 -12.61
CA ASN A 241 -10.55 25.16 -11.56
C ASN A 241 -10.63 23.63 -11.49
N GLY A 242 -10.19 22.90 -12.52
CA GLY A 242 -10.03 21.44 -12.49
C GLY A 242 -9.17 20.93 -11.34
N ILE A 243 -8.33 21.78 -10.72
CA ILE A 243 -7.58 21.42 -9.51
C ILE A 243 -8.47 20.92 -8.36
N TYR A 244 -9.66 21.49 -8.18
CA TYR A 244 -10.59 21.09 -7.11
C TYR A 244 -11.09 19.65 -7.32
N VAL A 245 -11.36 19.27 -8.57
CA VAL A 245 -11.76 17.89 -8.92
C VAL A 245 -10.64 16.92 -8.60
N VAL A 246 -9.42 17.22 -9.05
CA VAL A 246 -8.27 16.33 -8.83
C VAL A 246 -7.94 16.22 -7.34
N LEU A 247 -8.02 17.32 -6.59
CA LEU A 247 -7.85 17.34 -5.14
C LEU A 247 -8.78 16.37 -4.42
N ASP A 248 -10.07 16.40 -4.76
CA ASP A 248 -11.08 15.55 -4.12
C ASP A 248 -10.90 14.08 -4.49
N MET A 249 -10.40 13.79 -5.69
CA MET A 249 -10.05 12.44 -6.12
C MET A 249 -8.82 11.89 -5.42
N ILE A 250 -7.83 12.74 -5.05
CA ILE A 250 -6.59 12.29 -4.41
C ILE A 250 -6.86 11.59 -3.07
N MET A 251 -7.84 12.07 -2.29
CA MET A 251 -8.20 11.47 -1.00
C MET A 251 -8.46 9.97 -1.09
N PRO A 252 -9.54 9.51 -1.77
CA PRO A 252 -9.82 8.09 -1.88
C PRO A 252 -8.69 7.32 -2.60
N ILE A 253 -7.97 7.95 -3.54
CA ILE A 253 -6.82 7.33 -4.23
C ILE A 253 -5.70 6.93 -3.26
N ILE A 254 -5.37 7.77 -2.27
CA ILE A 254 -4.37 7.44 -1.23
C ILE A 254 -4.79 6.18 -0.47
N SER A 255 -6.07 6.08 -0.09
CA SER A 255 -6.60 4.89 0.61
C SER A 255 -6.58 3.65 -0.29
N ILE A 256 -6.99 3.78 -1.56
CA ILE A 256 -7.02 2.70 -2.54
C ILE A 256 -5.62 2.11 -2.78
N THR A 257 -4.62 2.96 -3.01
CA THR A 257 -3.23 2.53 -3.22
C THR A 257 -2.68 1.78 -2.01
N PHE A 258 -2.98 2.27 -0.80
CA PHE A 258 -2.60 1.60 0.43
C PHE A 258 -3.24 0.20 0.56
N TYR A 259 -4.54 0.08 0.31
CA TYR A 259 -5.27 -1.20 0.36
C TYR A 259 -4.79 -2.19 -0.69
N MET A 260 -4.52 -1.73 -1.92
CA MET A 260 -4.00 -2.56 -3.02
C MET A 260 -2.71 -3.28 -2.62
N ILE A 261 -1.79 -2.57 -1.95
CA ILE A 261 -0.53 -3.15 -1.49
C ILE A 261 -0.76 -4.19 -0.37
N ILE A 262 -1.64 -3.91 0.59
CA ILE A 262 -1.92 -4.86 1.68
C ILE A 262 -2.55 -6.14 1.16
N ILE A 263 -3.57 -6.01 0.31
CA ILE A 263 -4.26 -7.16 -0.30
C ILE A 263 -3.22 -8.02 -1.04
N ARG A 264 -2.31 -7.41 -1.81
CA ARG A 264 -1.27 -8.15 -2.52
C ARG A 264 -0.33 -8.91 -1.60
N ILE A 265 0.13 -8.26 -0.52
CA ILE A 265 0.98 -8.89 0.49
C ILE A 265 0.24 -10.04 1.17
N ALA A 266 -1.04 -9.87 1.47
CA ALA A 266 -1.87 -10.90 2.09
C ALA A 266 -2.07 -12.11 1.16
N MET A 267 -2.38 -11.88 -0.12
CA MET A 267 -2.53 -12.94 -1.11
C MET A 267 -1.25 -13.76 -1.28
N ARG A 268 -0.07 -13.12 -1.32
CA ARG A 268 1.20 -13.85 -1.46
C ARG A 268 1.46 -14.77 -0.27
N LYS A 269 1.21 -14.32 0.95
CA LYS A 269 1.37 -15.16 2.15
C LYS A 269 0.50 -16.42 2.07
N THR A 270 -0.75 -16.29 1.59
CA THR A 270 -1.65 -17.42 1.37
C THR A 270 -1.11 -18.40 0.33
N THR A 271 -0.60 -17.90 -0.80
CA THR A 271 0.02 -18.75 -1.84
C THR A 271 1.25 -19.48 -1.31
N SER A 272 2.15 -18.79 -0.60
CA SER A 272 3.33 -19.41 0.00
C SER A 272 2.94 -20.50 1.00
N SER A 273 1.99 -20.23 1.90
CA SER A 273 1.51 -21.22 2.87
C SER A 273 0.92 -22.47 2.20
N HIS A 274 0.16 -22.31 1.11
CA HIS A 274 -0.34 -23.44 0.34
C HIS A 274 0.77 -24.23 -0.35
N SER A 275 1.79 -23.55 -0.90
CA SER A 275 2.96 -24.21 -1.51
C SER A 275 3.80 -24.99 -0.49
N TYR A 276 3.98 -24.47 0.73
CA TYR A 276 4.65 -25.22 1.80
C TYR A 276 3.85 -26.46 2.21
N LEU A 277 2.53 -26.32 2.39
CA LEU A 277 1.67 -27.43 2.78
C LEU A 277 1.61 -28.52 1.69
N SER A 278 1.57 -28.13 0.40
CA SER A 278 1.60 -29.10 -0.70
C SER A 278 2.95 -29.80 -0.82
N THR A 279 4.06 -29.09 -0.57
CA THR A 279 5.40 -29.70 -0.56
C THR A 279 5.56 -30.71 0.57
N ILE A 280 5.06 -30.40 1.78
CA ILE A 280 5.06 -31.35 2.91
C ILE A 280 4.19 -32.57 2.60
N ARG A 281 3.01 -32.38 1.97
CA ARG A 281 2.15 -33.51 1.55
C ARG A 281 2.85 -34.41 0.54
N ILE A 282 3.45 -33.83 -0.50
CA ILE A 282 4.19 -34.58 -1.52
C ILE A 282 5.40 -35.31 -0.89
N ALA A 283 6.14 -34.66 0.01
CA ALA A 283 7.25 -35.29 0.73
C ALA A 283 6.78 -36.48 1.59
N ASN A 284 5.65 -36.35 2.27
CA ASN A 284 5.05 -37.43 3.06
C ASN A 284 4.51 -38.57 2.19
N GLU A 285 3.95 -38.27 1.01
CA GLU A 285 3.53 -39.28 0.03
C GLU A 285 4.73 -40.05 -0.54
N MET A 286 5.80 -39.36 -0.94
CA MET A 286 7.04 -40.00 -1.39
C MET A 286 7.70 -40.86 -0.30
N ALA A 287 7.68 -40.41 0.95
CA ALA A 287 8.19 -41.18 2.09
C ALA A 287 7.35 -42.47 2.32
N ARG A 288 6.02 -42.39 2.16
CA ARG A 288 5.13 -43.55 2.23
C ARG A 288 5.39 -44.54 1.10
N GLU A 289 5.49 -44.08 -0.14
CA GLU A 289 5.82 -44.96 -1.28
C GLU A 289 7.17 -45.65 -1.10
N THR A 290 8.18 -44.92 -0.63
CA THR A 290 9.52 -45.48 -0.37
C THR A 290 9.47 -46.54 0.73
N SER A 291 8.73 -46.30 1.82
CA SER A 291 8.55 -47.27 2.90
C SER A 291 7.77 -48.51 2.45
N GLN A 292 6.79 -48.35 1.56
CA GLN A 292 6.02 -49.46 1.00
C GLN A 292 6.87 -50.31 0.06
N ARG A 293 7.72 -49.68 -0.75
CA ARG A 293 8.70 -50.37 -1.62
C ARG A 293 9.76 -51.15 -0.83
N TYR A 294 10.17 -50.64 0.34
CA TYR A 294 11.10 -51.32 1.24
C TYR A 294 10.46 -52.52 1.94
N ASN A 295 9.19 -52.43 2.34
CA ASN A 295 8.47 -53.55 2.95
C ASN A 295 8.21 -54.69 1.96
N VAL A 296 7.98 -54.41 0.67
CA VAL A 296 7.83 -55.45 -0.37
C VAL A 296 9.14 -56.19 -0.64
N LYS A 297 10.30 -55.57 -0.41
CA LYS A 297 11.62 -56.19 -0.61
C LYS A 297 12.08 -57.07 0.57
N ARG A 298 11.25 -57.20 1.62
CA ARG A 298 11.50 -57.99 2.83
C ARG A 298 10.76 -59.34 2.83
N THR A 299 10.48 -59.92 1.66
CA THR A 299 10.13 -61.35 1.59
C THR A 299 11.35 -62.17 1.98
N SER A 300 11.18 -63.03 2.97
CA SER A 300 12.20 -63.78 3.71
C SER A 300 13.26 -64.46 2.84
N VAL A 301 14.53 -64.16 3.09
CA VAL A 301 15.62 -65.08 2.75
C VAL A 301 15.69 -66.10 3.90
N GLU A 302 15.11 -67.28 3.72
CA GLU A 302 15.34 -68.41 4.62
C GLU A 302 16.80 -68.84 4.51
N VAL A 303 17.57 -68.64 5.58
CA VAL A 303 18.94 -69.15 5.68
C VAL A 303 18.86 -70.54 6.28
N HIS A 304 18.95 -71.56 5.43
CA HIS A 304 19.03 -72.95 5.87
C HIS A 304 20.47 -73.22 6.34
N ILE A 305 20.68 -73.21 7.66
CA ILE A 305 21.98 -73.51 8.27
C ILE A 305 22.08 -75.04 8.41
N THR A 306 22.80 -75.69 7.49
CA THR A 306 23.21 -77.09 7.65
C THR A 306 24.46 -77.15 8.52
N GLN A 307 24.29 -77.66 9.75
CA GLN A 307 25.40 -77.91 10.67
C GLN A 307 26.08 -79.22 10.26
N ILE A 308 27.31 -79.14 9.76
CA ILE A 308 28.14 -80.31 9.42
C ILE A 308 28.99 -80.64 10.66
N THR A 309 28.67 -81.75 11.32
CA THR A 309 29.47 -82.28 12.43
C THR A 309 30.62 -83.09 11.85
N HIS A 310 31.86 -82.60 12.02
CA HIS A 310 33.05 -83.40 11.75
C HIS A 310 33.23 -84.41 12.89
N GLN A 311 33.23 -85.71 12.55
CA GLN A 311 33.60 -86.80 13.43
C GLN A 311 35.04 -87.19 13.08
N ASP A 312 35.98 -86.84 13.96
CA ASP A 312 37.38 -87.25 13.84
C ASP A 312 37.52 -88.68 14.33
N ASP A 313 37.53 -89.63 13.39
CA ASP A 313 38.11 -90.96 13.60
C ASP A 313 39.64 -90.79 13.61
N ASN A 314 40.25 -91.01 14.78
CA ASN A 314 41.70 -91.09 14.89
C ASN A 314 42.11 -92.40 15.56
N ASP A 315 42.21 -93.43 14.71
CA ASP A 315 42.99 -94.62 14.95
C ASP A 315 44.44 -94.25 15.29
N THR A 316 44.87 -94.56 16.51
CA THR A 316 46.31 -94.67 16.82
C THR A 316 46.59 -95.97 17.53
N CYS A 317 46.96 -96.96 16.71
CA CYS A 317 47.78 -98.10 17.09
C CYS A 317 49.10 -97.61 17.71
N LYS A 318 49.45 -98.09 18.92
CA LYS A 318 50.84 -98.17 19.45
C LYS A 318 50.95 -99.10 20.68
N SER A 319 51.35 -100.34 20.42
CA SER A 319 52.47 -101.11 21.01
C SER A 319 52.99 -100.86 22.45
N ALA A 320 53.13 -101.97 23.20
CA ALA A 320 54.12 -102.33 24.27
C ALA A 320 54.10 -101.49 25.57
N TYR A 321 54.02 -102.06 26.78
CA TYR A 321 54.63 -103.26 27.40
C TYR A 321 53.69 -103.88 28.43
#